data_AF-A0A349K3Z0-F1
#
_entry.id   AF-A0A349K3Z0-F1
#
_cell.length_a   1.000
_cell.length_b   1.000
_cell.length_c   1.000
_cell.angle_alpha   90.00
_cell.angle_beta   90.00
_cell.angle_gamma   90.00
#
_symmetry.space_group_name_H-M   'P 1'
#
loop_
_entity.id
_entity.type
_entity.pdbx_description
1 polymer ?
#
loop_
_entity_poly.entity_id
_entity_poly.type
_entity_poly.pdbx_seq_one_letter_code
_entity_poly.pdbx_strand_id
1 'polypeptide(L)'
;DPANGDLWVGDVGQNRFEEVCIVRAGENHGWNIHEGFELFSTRYRRDKVKYIPPVVSFRRKHGVSVTGGYVMRLDPGSSFHGVYICADYQSRRVWGITQAERKLKKIRQIGMAPDRVVSFGRDRAGGLYAIGYDKGVVYRVEFDGAEFK
;
A
#
# COMPACT_ATOMS: atom_id res chain seq x y z
N ASP A 1 -2.48 -3.05 10.91
CA ASP A 1 -2.12 -4.46 11.10
C ASP A 1 -2.45 -4.85 12.52
N PRO A 2 -3.43 -5.75 12.73
CA PRO A 2 -3.87 -6.12 14.07
C PRO A 2 -2.79 -6.84 14.90
N ALA A 3 -1.77 -7.43 14.27
CA ALA A 3 -0.75 -8.20 14.99
C ALA A 3 0.26 -7.31 15.74
N ASN A 4 0.50 -6.09 15.27
CA ASN A 4 1.53 -5.20 15.81
C ASN A 4 1.07 -3.73 15.99
N GLY A 5 -0.16 -3.40 15.58
CA GLY A 5 -0.71 -2.05 15.69
C GLY A 5 -0.29 -1.09 14.58
N ASP A 6 0.52 -1.51 13.60
CA ASP A 6 0.97 -0.61 12.52
C ASP A 6 -0.21 -0.13 11.67
N LEU A 7 -0.36 1.19 11.50
CA LEU A 7 -1.33 1.76 10.57
C LEU A 7 -0.69 1.95 9.20
N TRP A 8 -1.13 1.16 8.22
CA TRP A 8 -0.68 1.25 6.83
C TRP A 8 -1.57 2.21 6.04
N VAL A 9 -0.95 3.07 5.23
CA VAL A 9 -1.63 4.12 4.46
C VAL A 9 -1.07 4.14 3.04
N GLY A 10 -1.95 4.17 2.04
CA GLY A 10 -1.57 4.55 0.68
C GLY A 10 -1.70 6.06 0.52
N ASP A 11 -0.71 6.71 -0.07
CA ASP A 11 -0.69 8.15 -0.34
C ASP A 11 -0.51 8.39 -1.85
N VAL A 12 -1.45 9.14 -2.43
CA VAL A 12 -1.45 9.48 -3.84
C VAL A 12 -0.68 10.78 -4.02
N GLY A 13 0.53 10.69 -4.57
CA GLY A 13 1.36 11.86 -4.80
C GLY A 13 0.76 12.80 -5.85
N GLN A 14 1.35 13.97 -6.00
CA GLN A 14 0.86 14.94 -6.97
C GLN A 14 1.16 14.47 -8.41
N ASN A 15 2.42 14.18 -8.72
CA ASN A 15 2.86 14.00 -10.11
C ASN A 15 3.80 12.82 -10.33
N ARG A 16 4.67 12.45 -9.37
CA ARG A 16 5.80 11.57 -9.67
C ARG A 16 5.69 10.18 -9.04
N PHE A 17 5.14 10.09 -7.83
CA PHE A 17 5.16 8.86 -7.04
C PHE A 17 3.83 8.59 -6.36
N GLU A 18 3.51 7.30 -6.23
CA GLU A 18 2.60 6.79 -5.21
C GLU A 18 3.42 6.27 -4.04
N GLU A 19 2.84 6.29 -2.84
CA GLU A 19 3.54 5.88 -1.63
C GLU A 19 2.71 4.91 -0.79
N VAL A 20 3.39 4.01 -0.09
CA VAL A 20 2.82 3.24 1.01
C VAL A 20 3.62 3.53 2.26
N CYS A 21 2.93 4.03 3.27
CA CYS A 21 3.49 4.46 4.55
C CYS A 21 2.98 3.55 5.67
N ILE A 22 3.79 3.42 6.73
CA ILE A 22 3.27 3.12 8.07
C ILE A 22 3.26 4.46 8.80
N VAL A 23 2.20 4.81 9.50
CA VAL A 23 2.06 6.12 10.16
C VAL A 23 1.88 5.98 11.66
N ARG A 24 2.38 6.95 12.43
CA ARG A 24 2.20 7.04 13.89
C ARG A 24 1.79 8.46 14.28
N ALA A 25 1.20 8.59 15.46
CA ALA A 25 0.76 9.87 15.97
C ALA A 25 1.92 10.89 16.05
N GLY A 26 1.69 12.10 15.53
CA GLY A 26 2.66 13.20 15.57
C GLY A 26 3.75 13.16 14.48
N GLU A 27 3.73 12.18 13.58
CA GLU A 27 4.73 12.08 12.52
C GLU A 27 4.44 13.03 11.35
N ASN A 28 5.53 13.57 10.77
CA ASN A 28 5.47 14.36 9.55
C ASN A 28 6.01 13.53 8.39
N HIS A 29 5.14 13.20 7.43
CA HIS A 29 5.49 12.39 6.25
C HIS A 29 6.04 13.21 5.07
N GLY A 30 6.17 14.52 5.24
CA GLY A 30 7.05 15.34 4.41
C GLY A 30 6.44 16.02 3.20
N TRP A 31 5.19 15.74 2.83
CA TRP A 31 4.51 16.50 1.78
C TRP A 31 4.32 17.98 2.19
N ASN A 32 4.59 18.98 1.34
CA ASN A 32 5.06 18.91 -0.06
C ASN A 32 6.57 19.15 -0.22
N ILE A 33 7.39 18.91 0.80
CA ILE A 33 8.85 18.98 0.67
C ILE A 33 9.39 17.74 -0.02
N HIS A 34 8.86 16.56 0.31
CA HIS A 34 9.18 15.29 -0.32
C HIS A 34 7.96 14.68 -0.99
N GLU A 35 8.20 13.93 -2.07
CA GLU A 35 7.22 13.08 -2.74
C GLU A 35 7.92 11.74 -2.97
N GLY A 36 7.49 10.69 -2.26
CA GLY A 36 8.30 9.49 -2.12
C GLY A 36 9.59 9.75 -1.35
N PHE A 37 10.68 9.14 -1.80
CA PHE A 37 12.03 9.38 -1.27
C PHE A 37 12.71 10.62 -1.85
N GLU A 38 12.06 11.36 -2.75
CA GLU A 38 12.66 12.43 -3.54
C GLU A 38 12.24 13.82 -3.05
N LEU A 39 13.16 14.78 -3.16
CA LEU A 39 12.82 16.19 -2.94
C LEU A 39 11.82 16.65 -4.01
N PHE A 40 10.71 17.25 -3.57
CA PHE A 40 9.67 17.82 -4.42
C PHE A 40 9.74 19.34 -4.46
N SER A 41 9.80 20.00 -3.30
CA SER A 41 9.85 21.46 -3.21
C SER A 41 10.66 21.91 -2.01
N THR A 42 11.27 23.09 -2.13
CA THR A 42 11.92 23.79 -1.01
C THR A 42 11.11 24.99 -0.51
N ARG A 43 9.99 25.34 -1.15
CA ARG A 43 9.23 26.57 -0.89
C ARG A 43 8.81 26.74 0.58
N TYR A 44 8.44 25.64 1.24
CA TYR A 44 8.01 25.64 2.64
C TYR A 44 8.95 24.85 3.54
N ARG A 45 10.18 24.59 3.05
CA ARG A 45 11.14 23.81 3.81
C ARG A 45 11.54 24.59 5.04
N ARG A 46 11.43 23.95 6.20
CA ARG A 46 11.94 24.45 7.48
C ARG A 46 13.17 23.66 7.87
N ASP A 47 14.12 24.34 8.49
CA ASP A 47 15.31 23.69 9.03
C ASP A 47 14.96 22.78 10.20
N LYS A 48 15.77 21.73 10.38
CA LYS A 48 15.69 20.78 11.50
C LYS A 48 14.34 20.05 11.66
N VAL A 49 13.50 20.00 10.63
CA VAL A 49 12.30 19.16 10.62
C VAL A 49 12.68 17.71 10.29
N LYS A 50 12.22 16.77 11.11
CA LYS A 50 12.33 15.34 10.85
C LYS A 50 11.14 14.91 9.99
N TYR A 51 11.44 14.37 8.81
CA TYR A 51 10.45 13.73 7.95
C TYR A 51 10.57 12.21 8.06
N ILE A 52 9.44 11.53 7.97
CA ILE A 52 9.37 10.07 8.03
C ILE A 52 9.12 9.55 6.62
N PRO A 53 10.09 8.81 6.04
CA PRO A 53 9.95 8.34 4.67
C PRO A 53 8.87 7.24 4.56
N PRO A 54 8.35 7.00 3.34
CA PRO A 54 7.46 5.88 3.10
C PRO A 54 8.18 4.54 3.27
N VAL A 55 7.41 3.46 3.41
CA VAL A 55 7.95 2.09 3.30
C VAL A 55 8.41 1.84 1.87
N VAL A 56 7.60 2.24 0.89
CA VAL A 56 7.91 2.14 -0.52
C VAL A 56 7.25 3.30 -1.27
N SER A 57 7.93 3.79 -2.31
CA SER A 57 7.35 4.69 -3.29
C SER A 57 7.60 4.14 -4.69
N PHE A 58 6.64 4.24 -5.59
CA PHE A 58 6.79 3.78 -6.97
C PHE A 58 6.35 4.84 -7.96
N ARG A 59 7.09 4.95 -9.07
CA ARG A 59 6.82 5.93 -10.14
C ARG A 59 5.48 5.65 -10.81
N ARG A 60 4.90 6.68 -11.42
CA ARG A 60 3.64 6.64 -12.20
C ARG A 60 3.51 5.47 -13.19
N LYS A 61 4.63 5.00 -13.77
CA LYS A 61 4.65 3.83 -14.68
C LYS A 61 4.28 2.49 -14.00
N HIS A 62 4.35 2.43 -12.68
CA HIS A 62 4.04 1.25 -11.87
C HIS A 62 2.70 1.37 -11.15
N GLY A 63 2.19 2.57 -10.96
CA GLY A 63 0.85 2.86 -10.45
C GLY A 63 0.60 4.36 -10.43
N VAL A 64 -0.65 4.78 -10.57
CA VAL A 64 -1.05 6.18 -10.74
C VAL A 64 -1.93 6.71 -9.61
N SER A 65 -2.58 5.82 -8.86
CA SER A 65 -3.45 6.16 -7.74
C SER A 65 -3.54 4.94 -6.84
N VAL A 66 -2.71 4.89 -5.80
CA VAL A 66 -2.70 3.79 -4.84
C VAL A 66 -4.01 3.72 -4.04
N THR A 67 -4.57 2.52 -3.97
CA THR A 67 -5.68 2.16 -3.09
C THR A 67 -5.11 1.31 -1.96
N GLY A 68 -5.14 1.85 -0.74
CA GLY A 68 -4.69 1.14 0.47
C GLY A 68 -5.50 -0.12 0.75
N GLY A 69 -4.94 -1.05 1.52
CA GLY A 69 -5.57 -2.32 1.84
C GLY A 69 -5.14 -2.87 3.20
N TYR A 70 -4.84 -4.18 3.28
CA TYR A 70 -4.68 -4.88 4.55
C TYR A 70 -3.46 -5.79 4.58
N VAL A 71 -2.95 -6.03 5.78
CA VAL A 71 -1.96 -7.08 6.04
C VAL A 71 -2.69 -8.41 6.24
N MET A 72 -2.29 -9.44 5.50
CA MET A 72 -2.88 -10.77 5.58
C MET A 72 -2.39 -11.50 6.84
N ARG A 73 -3.34 -12.04 7.62
CA ARG A 73 -3.08 -12.69 8.91
C ARG A 73 -3.88 -13.98 9.13
N LEU A 74 -4.57 -14.49 8.10
CA LEU A 74 -5.52 -15.61 8.23
C LEU A 74 -4.82 -16.94 8.56
N ASP A 75 -3.84 -17.31 7.75
CA ASP A 75 -3.13 -18.58 7.88
C ASP A 75 -1.63 -18.31 8.13
N PRO A 76 -1.09 -18.63 9.33
CA PRO A 76 0.33 -18.49 9.63
C PRO A 76 1.26 -19.33 8.74
N GLY A 77 0.76 -20.42 8.14
CA GLY A 77 1.51 -21.26 7.21
C GLY A 77 1.55 -20.72 5.78
N SER A 78 0.67 -19.76 5.45
CA SER A 78 0.62 -19.14 4.14
C SER A 78 1.83 -18.23 3.91
N SER A 79 2.40 -18.29 2.71
CA SER A 79 3.44 -17.35 2.27
C SER A 79 2.97 -15.89 2.25
N PHE A 80 1.66 -15.65 2.23
CA PHE A 80 1.07 -14.30 2.33
C PHE A 80 0.94 -13.80 3.76
N HIS A 81 1.20 -14.61 4.78
CA HIS A 81 1.14 -14.17 6.17
C HIS A 81 2.13 -13.01 6.43
N GLY A 82 1.59 -11.86 6.86
CA GLY A 82 2.35 -10.63 7.08
C GLY A 82 2.60 -9.79 5.82
N VAL A 83 2.04 -10.16 4.67
CA VAL A 83 2.11 -9.37 3.44
C VAL A 83 1.00 -8.32 3.44
N TYR A 84 1.36 -7.06 3.26
CA TYR A 84 0.43 -5.95 3.00
C TYR A 84 -0.02 -5.98 1.54
N ILE A 85 -1.33 -6.02 1.33
CA ILE A 85 -1.96 -6.05 0.01
C ILE A 85 -2.56 -4.68 -0.26
N CYS A 86 -2.18 -4.09 -1.38
CA CYS A 86 -2.78 -2.87 -1.91
C CYS A 86 -2.99 -3.00 -3.42
N ALA A 87 -3.71 -2.05 -4.00
CA ALA A 87 -3.92 -1.99 -5.44
C ALA A 87 -3.60 -0.62 -5.99
N ASP A 88 -3.56 -0.54 -7.31
CA ASP A 88 -3.55 0.71 -8.05
C ASP A 88 -4.87 0.86 -8.82
N TYR A 89 -5.57 1.96 -8.60
CA TYR A 89 -6.87 2.23 -9.19
C TYR A 89 -6.82 2.23 -10.72
N GLN A 90 -5.84 2.90 -11.34
CA GLN A 90 -5.82 3.08 -12.79
C GLN A 90 -5.29 1.85 -13.55
N SER A 91 -4.16 1.29 -13.12
CA SER A 91 -3.54 0.12 -13.77
C SER A 91 -4.17 -1.19 -13.36
N ARG A 92 -4.98 -1.21 -12.28
CA ARG A 92 -5.59 -2.39 -11.66
C ARG A 92 -4.57 -3.37 -11.10
N ARG A 93 -3.30 -3.01 -11.02
CA ARG A 93 -2.27 -3.88 -10.45
C ARG A 93 -2.53 -4.07 -8.97
N VAL A 94 -2.34 -5.31 -8.50
CA VAL A 94 -2.38 -5.65 -7.08
C VAL A 94 -0.96 -5.93 -6.63
N TRP A 95 -0.58 -5.33 -5.52
CA TRP A 95 0.77 -5.39 -4.97
C TRP A 95 0.77 -6.10 -3.62
N GLY A 96 1.78 -6.94 -3.40
CA GLY A 96 2.12 -7.49 -2.10
C GLY A 96 3.43 -6.88 -1.60
N ILE A 97 3.42 -6.37 -0.38
CA ILE A 97 4.54 -5.63 0.23
C ILE A 97 4.86 -6.23 1.61
N THR A 98 6.14 -6.41 1.90
CA THR A 98 6.64 -6.72 3.24
C THR A 98 7.68 -5.70 3.66
N GLN A 99 7.79 -5.47 4.96
CA GLN A 99 8.74 -4.52 5.54
C GLN A 99 9.44 -5.10 6.77
N ALA A 100 10.59 -4.53 7.11
CA ALA A 100 11.21 -4.68 8.42
C ALA A 100 11.61 -3.27 8.92
N GLU A 101 11.21 -2.92 10.14
CA GLU A 101 11.49 -1.60 10.74
C GLU A 101 11.11 -0.41 9.84
N ARG A 102 9.95 -0.50 9.18
CA ARG A 102 9.39 0.46 8.22
C ARG A 102 10.23 0.63 6.95
N LYS A 103 11.17 -0.27 6.67
CA LYS A 103 11.92 -0.32 5.43
C LYS A 103 11.41 -1.45 4.55
N LEU A 104 11.29 -1.19 3.25
CA LEU A 104 10.90 -2.21 2.27
C LEU A 104 11.80 -3.44 2.38
N LYS A 105 11.19 -4.60 2.56
CA LYS A 105 11.85 -5.91 2.47
C LYS A 105 11.58 -6.56 1.12
N LYS A 106 10.33 -6.54 0.67
CA LYS A 106 9.93 -7.11 -0.63
C LYS A 106 8.69 -6.40 -1.17
N ILE A 107 8.66 -6.17 -2.48
CA ILE A 107 7.46 -5.80 -3.23
C ILE A 107 7.32 -6.71 -4.44
N ARG A 108 6.10 -7.14 -4.74
CA ARG A 108 5.75 -7.95 -5.92
C ARG A 108 4.39 -7.52 -6.45
N GLN A 109 4.25 -7.50 -7.78
CA GLN A 109 2.92 -7.51 -8.38
C GLN A 109 2.38 -8.93 -8.22
N ILE A 110 1.28 -9.09 -7.50
CA ILE A 110 0.69 -10.40 -7.19
C ILE A 110 -0.54 -10.70 -8.05
N GLY A 111 -0.99 -9.74 -8.84
CA GLY A 111 -2.09 -9.93 -9.77
C GLY A 111 -2.50 -8.65 -10.46
N MET A 112 -3.56 -8.76 -11.26
CA MET A 112 -4.28 -7.65 -11.85
C MET A 112 -5.76 -7.85 -11.55
N ALA A 113 -6.38 -6.85 -10.94
CA ALA A 113 -7.78 -6.88 -10.61
C ALA A 113 -8.64 -6.78 -11.89
N PRO A 114 -9.81 -7.43 -11.93
CA PRO A 114 -10.73 -7.39 -13.07
C PRO A 114 -11.45 -6.04 -13.25
N ASP A 115 -11.26 -5.11 -12.31
CA ASP A 115 -11.89 -3.80 -12.20
C ASP A 115 -10.91 -2.81 -11.51
N ARG A 116 -11.18 -1.50 -11.60
CA ARG A 116 -10.49 -0.46 -10.84
C ARG A 116 -10.86 -0.56 -9.37
N VAL A 117 -9.89 -0.92 -8.54
CA VAL A 117 -10.10 -1.15 -7.11
C VAL A 117 -10.12 0.18 -6.37
N VAL A 118 -11.25 0.51 -5.72
CA VAL A 118 -11.42 1.74 -4.93
C VAL A 118 -11.31 1.51 -3.43
N SER A 119 -11.46 0.27 -2.99
CA SER A 119 -11.29 -0.10 -1.59
C SER A 119 -11.10 -1.60 -1.45
N PHE A 120 -10.67 -2.01 -0.27
CA PHE A 120 -10.72 -3.40 0.17
C PHE A 120 -11.62 -3.52 1.41
N GLY A 121 -12.24 -4.69 1.56
CA GLY A 121 -12.97 -5.09 2.75
C GLY A 121 -12.48 -6.43 3.28
N ARG A 122 -12.85 -6.75 4.53
CA ARG A 122 -12.63 -8.08 5.11
C ARG A 122 -13.92 -8.61 5.73
N ASP A 123 -14.13 -9.92 5.63
CA ASP A 123 -15.19 -10.59 6.36
C ASP A 123 -14.77 -10.88 7.83
N ARG A 124 -15.67 -11.55 8.57
CA ARG A 124 -15.41 -11.96 9.97
C ARG A 124 -14.36 -13.05 10.10
N ALA A 125 -14.16 -13.86 9.06
CA ALA A 125 -13.13 -14.89 9.04
C ALA A 125 -11.74 -14.28 8.74
N GLY A 126 -11.68 -13.09 8.16
CA GLY A 126 -10.44 -12.42 7.74
C GLY A 126 -10.14 -12.55 6.25
N GLY A 127 -11.07 -13.11 5.46
CA GLY A 127 -11.00 -13.15 4.00
C GLY A 127 -10.98 -11.74 3.41
N LEU A 128 -10.22 -11.54 2.33
CA LEU A 128 -10.03 -10.24 1.70
C LEU A 128 -10.97 -10.08 0.49
N TYR A 129 -11.54 -8.90 0.33
CA TYR A 129 -12.40 -8.54 -0.79
C TYR A 129 -11.94 -7.23 -1.42
N ALA A 130 -11.90 -7.17 -2.75
CA ALA A 130 -11.63 -5.94 -3.50
C ALA A 130 -12.96 -5.35 -4.02
N ILE A 131 -13.13 -4.04 -3.89
CA ILE A 131 -14.35 -3.32 -4.32
C ILE A 131 -14.04 -2.64 -5.65
N GLY A 132 -14.69 -3.10 -6.71
CA GLY A 132 -14.54 -2.58 -8.07
C GLY A 132 -15.46 -1.40 -8.35
N TYR A 133 -14.92 -0.39 -9.04
CA TYR A 133 -15.64 0.84 -9.35
C TYR A 133 -16.42 0.78 -10.66
N ASP A 134 -15.84 0.25 -11.73
CA ASP A 134 -16.44 0.36 -13.07
C ASP A 134 -17.69 -0.51 -13.19
N LYS A 135 -17.62 -1.72 -12.65
CA LYS A 135 -18.72 -2.70 -12.69
C LYS A 135 -19.55 -2.69 -11.41
N GLY A 136 -19.06 -2.04 -10.34
CA GLY A 136 -19.71 -2.04 -9.03
C GLY A 136 -19.70 -3.42 -8.34
N VAL A 137 -18.74 -4.28 -8.69
CA VAL A 137 -18.67 -5.66 -8.20
C VAL A 137 -17.71 -5.77 -7.02
N VAL A 138 -18.08 -6.57 -6.02
CA VAL A 138 -17.19 -6.99 -4.93
C VAL A 138 -16.57 -8.33 -5.29
N TYR A 139 -15.24 -8.39 -5.35
CA TYR A 139 -14.47 -9.56 -5.70
C TYR A 139 -13.84 -10.17 -4.45
N ARG A 140 -14.04 -11.47 -4.21
CA ARG A 140 -13.24 -12.19 -3.21
C ARG A 140 -11.82 -12.40 -3.74
N VAL A 141 -10.82 -12.13 -2.92
CA VAL A 141 -9.40 -12.31 -3.25
C VAL A 141 -8.95 -13.64 -2.66
N GLU A 142 -8.66 -14.60 -3.52
CA GLU A 142 -8.13 -15.91 -3.12
C GLU A 142 -6.61 -15.93 -3.29
N PHE A 143 -5.92 -16.49 -2.31
CA PHE A 143 -4.47 -16.67 -2.31
C PHE A 143 -4.07 -18.15 -2.48
N ASP A 144 -5.05 -19.05 -2.52
CA ASP A 144 -4.84 -20.49 -2.60
C ASP A 144 -4.10 -20.85 -3.89
N GLY A 145 -3.02 -21.63 -3.75
CA GLY A 145 -2.17 -22.04 -4.88
C GLY A 145 -1.17 -20.97 -5.37
N ALA A 146 -1.14 -19.79 -4.76
CA ALA A 146 -0.11 -18.78 -5.01
C ALA A 146 0.94 -18.76 -3.89
N GLU A 147 2.21 -18.55 -4.26
CA GLU A 147 3.30 -18.36 -3.30
C GLU A 147 3.93 -16.98 -3.43
N PHE A 148 4.03 -16.25 -2.32
CA PHE A 148 4.73 -14.97 -2.23
C PHE A 148 6.25 -15.19 -2.11
N LYS A 149 6.89 -15.58 -3.22
CA LYS A 149 8.33 -15.82 -3.32
C LYS A 149 9.18 -14.57 -3.38
#